data_AF-A0A222FH91-F1
#
_entry.id   AF-A0A222FH91-F1
#
_cell.length_a   1.000
_cell.length_b   1.000
_cell.length_c   1.000
_cell.angle_alpha   90.00
_cell.angle_beta   90.00
_cell.angle_gamma   90.00
#
_symmetry.space_group_name_H-M   'P 1'
#
loop_
_entity.id
_entity.type
_entity.pdbx_description
1 polymer ?
#
loop_
_entity_poly.entity_id
_entity_poly.type
_entity_poly.pdbx_seq_one_letter_code
_entity_poly.pdbx_strand_id
1 'polypeptide(L)' 'MKNNNNTSNPATSTFERVFYRYIAWFPILVLPALVWEMMASGQQGMGIIIALMHAVLVFRFVQVVDVASWFGKKRNKE' A
#
# COMPACT_ATOMS: atom_id res chain seq x y z
N MET A 1 -37.74 9.82 -10.63
CA MET A 1 -37.14 8.49 -10.46
C MET A 1 -35.63 8.65 -10.36
N LYS A 2 -35.05 8.43 -9.17
CA LYS A 2 -33.61 8.48 -8.93
C LYS A 2 -33.14 7.05 -8.64
N ASN A 3 -32.55 6.41 -9.65
CA ASN A 3 -32.01 5.05 -9.53
C ASN A 3 -30.71 5.10 -8.73
N ASN A 4 -30.77 4.76 -7.44
CA ASN A 4 -29.60 4.60 -6.58
C ASN A 4 -29.03 3.19 -6.77
N ASN A 5 -28.39 2.92 -7.90
CA ASN A 5 -27.70 1.65 -8.17
C ASN A 5 -26.27 1.63 -7.61
N ASN A 6 -26.08 2.09 -6.37
CA ASN A 6 -24.80 1.93 -5.68
C ASN A 6 -25.02 1.05 -4.45
N THR A 7 -25.34 -0.22 -4.68
CA THR A 7 -25.12 -1.28 -3.70
C THR A 7 -23.62 -1.51 -3.59
N SER A 8 -22.90 -0.57 -2.97
CA SER A 8 -21.57 -0.84 -2.46
C SER A 8 -21.73 -1.89 -1.35
N ASN A 9 -21.32 -3.11 -1.65
CA ASN A 9 -21.38 -4.22 -0.71
C ASN A 9 -20.59 -3.83 0.56
N PRO A 10 -21.23 -3.66 1.73
CA PRO A 10 -20.56 -3.17 2.94
C PRO A 10 -19.48 -4.14 3.46
N ALA A 11 -19.55 -5.41 3.06
CA ALA A 11 -18.52 -6.41 3.35
C ALA A 11 -17.20 -6.12 2.63
N THR A 12 -17.26 -5.64 1.38
CA THR A 12 -16.08 -5.26 0.59
C THR A 12 -15.38 -4.06 1.23
N SER A 13 -16.13 -3.07 1.72
CA SER A 13 -15.58 -1.87 2.39
C SER A 13 -14.79 -2.19 3.67
N THR A 14 -15.25 -3.16 4.47
CA THR A 14 -14.57 -3.55 5.72
C THR A 14 -13.31 -4.36 5.43
N PHE A 15 -13.40 -5.31 4.50
CA PHE A 15 -12.24 -6.10 4.07
C PHE A 15 -11.17 -5.21 3.44
N GLU A 16 -11.53 -4.34 2.50
CA GLU A 16 -10.61 -3.39 1.87
C GLU A 16 -9.89 -2.53 2.92
N ARG A 17 -10.62 -2.02 3.92
CA ARG A 17 -10.03 -1.22 5.00
C ARG A 17 -8.99 -1.99 5.82
N VAL A 18 -9.25 -3.27 6.14
CA VAL A 18 -8.31 -4.11 6.88
C VAL A 18 -7.12 -4.51 5.98
N PHE A 19 -7.41 -4.87 4.73
CA PHE A 19 -6.41 -5.24 3.74
C PHE A 19 -5.42 -4.09 3.48
N TYR A 20 -5.90 -2.90 3.13
CA TYR A 20 -5.04 -1.74 2.90
C TYR A 20 -4.28 -1.33 4.17
N ARG A 21 -4.87 -1.51 5.36
CA ARG A 21 -4.25 -1.10 6.62
C ARG A 21 -3.16 -2.04 7.12
N TYR A 22 -3.33 -3.35 6.95
CA TYR A 22 -2.45 -4.33 7.56
C TYR A 22 -1.73 -5.21 6.52
N ILE A 23 -2.41 -5.62 5.45
CA ILE A 23 -1.87 -6.59 4.50
C ILE A 23 -1.14 -5.91 3.34
N ALA A 24 -1.58 -4.74 2.89
CA ALA A 24 -0.98 -4.09 1.74
C ALA A 24 0.43 -3.52 2.01
N TRP A 25 0.85 -3.44 3.28
CA TRP A 25 2.23 -3.16 3.69
C TRP A 25 3.16 -4.36 3.55
N PHE A 26 2.63 -5.58 3.42
CA PHE A 26 3.43 -6.80 3.29
C PHE A 26 4.52 -6.71 2.21
N PRO A 27 4.22 -6.35 0.94
CA PRO A 27 5.26 -6.20 -0.07
C PRO A 27 6.23 -5.06 0.25
N ILE A 28 5.80 -4.04 1.00
CA ILE A 28 6.66 -2.92 1.41
C ILE A 28 7.73 -3.40 2.41
N LEU A 29 7.36 -4.32 3.30
CA LEU A 29 8.24 -4.81 4.36
C LEU A 29 9.09 -6.02 3.92
N VAL A 30 8.57 -6.87 3.04
CA VAL A 30 9.22 -8.14 2.65
C VAL A 30 10.16 -7.99 1.46
N LEU A 31 9.83 -7.12 0.49
CA LEU A 31 10.71 -6.91 -0.68
C LEU A 31 12.12 -6.43 -0.30
N PRO A 32 12.33 -5.52 0.67
CA PRO A 32 13.67 -5.10 1.05
C PRO A 32 14.54 -6.26 1.54
N ALA A 33 13.96 -7.21 2.29
CA ALA A 33 14.68 -8.39 2.76
C ALA A 33 15.09 -9.29 1.57
N LEU A 34 14.18 -9.51 0.63
CA LEU A 34 14.46 -10.31 -0.58
C LEU A 34 15.51 -9.64 -1.48
N VAL A 35 15.44 -8.32 -1.66
CA VAL A 35 16.42 -7.55 -2.43
C VAL A 35 17.78 -7.59 -1.75
N TRP A 36 17.83 -7.51 -0.42
CA TRP A 36 19.06 -7.64 0.35
C TRP A 36 19.72 -9.01 0.12
N GLU A 37 18.96 -10.11 0.17
CA GLU A 37 19.46 -11.45 -0.13
C GLU A 37 19.93 -11.59 -1.59
N MET A 38 19.21 -11.00 -2.55
CA MET A 38 19.65 -10.95 -3.95
C MET A 38 20.97 -10.18 -4.13
N MET A 39 21.14 -9.05 -3.44
CA MET A 39 22.40 -8.31 -3.50
C MET A 39 23.54 -9.08 -2.82
N ALA A 40 23.27 -9.75 -1.69
CA ALA A 40 24.24 -10.59 -0.99
C ALA A 40 24.68 -11.82 -1.80
N SER A 41 23.81 -12.35 -2.66
CA SER A 41 24.13 -13.46 -3.58
C SER A 41 24.87 -13.03 -4.86
N GLY A 42 25.30 -11.77 -4.95
CA GLY A 42 26.10 -11.25 -6.06
C GLY A 42 25.28 -10.74 -7.25
N GLN A 43 23.94 -10.77 -7.18
CA GLN A 43 23.05 -10.26 -8.24
C GLN A 43 22.78 -8.76 -8.08
N GLN A 44 23.84 -7.96 -7.97
CA GLN A 44 23.74 -6.53 -7.66
C GLN A 44 22.94 -5.75 -8.71
N GLY A 45 23.13 -6.05 -10.00
CA GLY A 45 22.41 -5.38 -11.09
C GLY A 45 20.90 -5.58 -11.03
N MET A 46 20.44 -6.83 -10.80
CA MET A 46 19.01 -7.11 -10.62
C MET A 46 18.48 -6.55 -9.31
N GLY A 47 19.27 -6.62 -8.23
CA GLY A 47 18.90 -6.05 -6.93
C GLY A 47 18.59 -4.55 -7.02
N ILE A 48 19.40 -3.78 -7.75
CA ILE A 48 19.18 -2.34 -7.95
C ILE A 48 17.89 -2.07 -8.74
N ILE A 49 17.63 -2.81 -9.82
CA ILE A 49 16.41 -2.63 -10.62
C ILE A 49 15.17 -2.90 -9.76
N ILE A 50 15.18 -3.99 -8.99
CA ILE A 50 14.06 -4.36 -8.12
C ILE A 50 13.89 -3.32 -7.00
N ALA A 51 14.97 -2.79 -6.44
CA ALA A 51 14.92 -1.71 -5.45
C ALA A 51 14.26 -0.43 -6.01
N LEU A 52 14.57 -0.06 -7.25
CA LEU A 52 13.96 1.09 -7.92
C LEU A 52 12.46 0.85 -8.17
N MET A 53 12.09 -0.33 -8.67
CA MET A 53 10.67 -0.69 -8.86
C MET A 53 9.91 -0.69 -7.52
N HIS A 54 10.54 -1.20 -6.46
CA HIS A 54 9.99 -1.19 -5.12
C HIS A 54 9.75 0.24 -4.63
N ALA A 55 10.71 1.15 -4.78
CA ALA A 55 10.55 2.55 -4.38
C ALA A 55 9.35 3.22 -5.08
N VAL A 56 9.16 2.95 -6.39
CA VAL A 56 8.00 3.47 -7.16
C VAL A 56 6.69 2.88 -6.65
N LEU A 57 6.65 1.57 -6.36
CA LEU A 57 5.47 0.90 -5.80
C LEU A 57 5.09 1.46 -4.43
N VAL A 58 6.07 1.66 -3.55
CA VAL A 58 5.87 2.27 -2.22
C VAL A 58 5.34 3.69 -2.36
N PHE A 59 5.93 4.50 -3.25
CA PHE A 59 5.48 5.87 -3.50
C PHE A 59 4.03 5.91 -3.99
N ARG A 60 3.70 5.08 -4.99
CA ARG A 60 2.32 4.95 -5.50
C ARG A 60 1.36 4.48 -4.43
N PHE A 61 1.77 3.53 -3.59
CA PHE A 61 0.94 3.02 -2.50
C PHE A 61 0.62 4.13 -1.48
N VAL A 62 1.63 4.91 -1.07
CA VAL A 62 1.44 6.04 -0.15
C VAL A 62 0.49 7.10 -0.72
N GLN A 63 0.57 7.36 -2.02
CA GLN A 63 -0.33 8.28 -2.72
C GLN A 63 -1.77 7.76 -2.81
N VAL A 64 -1.96 6.48 -3.17
CA VAL A 64 -3.30 5.90 -3.38
C VAL A 64 -4.04 5.70 -2.06
N VAL A 65 -3.34 5.29 -1.00
CA VAL A 65 -3.95 5.01 0.30
C VAL A 65 -4.22 6.29 1.09
N ASP A 66 -3.72 7.45 0.64
CA ASP A 66 -3.71 8.72 1.37
C ASP A 66 -3.39 8.46 2.85
N VAL A 67 -2.20 7.89 3.09
CA VAL A 67 -1.73 7.53 4.44
C VAL A 67 -1.75 8.75 5.37
N ALA A 68 -1.62 9.96 4.80
CA ALA A 68 -1.76 11.22 5.54
C ALA A 68 -3.18 11.42 6.09
N SER A 69 -4.23 10.97 5.39
CA SER A 69 -5.61 10.99 5.93
C SER A 69 -5.79 10.06 7.14
N TRP A 70 -5.02 8.97 7.24
CA TRP A 70 -5.07 8.07 8.40
C TRP A 70 -4.39 8.65 9.64
N PHE A 71 -3.35 9.45 9.44
CA PHE A 71 -2.71 10.25 10.49
C PHE A 71 -3.38 11.63 10.68
N GLY A 72 -4.35 11.96 9.83
CA GLY A 72 -5.18 13.14 9.92
C GLY A 72 -5.99 13.13 11.21
N LYS A 73 -5.44 13.75 12.24
CA LYS A 73 -6.09 14.13 13.49
C LYS A 73 -7.52 14.57 13.18
N LYS A 74 -8.52 13.88 13.74
CA LYS A 74 -9.92 14.33 13.74
C LYS A 74 -9.91 15.81 14.11
N ARG A 75 -10.13 16.71 13.14
CA ARG A 75 -10.64 18.02 13.49
C ARG A 75 -12.04 17.74 14.00
N ASN A 76 -12.14 17.64 15.33
CA ASN A 76 -13.41 17.93 16.01
C ASN A 76 -13.87 19.25 15.41
N LYS A 77 -14.94 19.17 14.62
CA LYS A 77 -15.76 20.33 14.33
C LYS A 77 -16.44 20.65 15.67
N GLU A 78 -15.94 21.66 16.36
CA GLU A 78 -16.78 22.50 17.21
C GLU A 78 -17.65 23.38 16.31
#